data_AF-A0A7W0R297-F1
#
_entry.id   AF-A0A7W0R297-F1
#
_cell.length_a   1.000
_cell.length_b   1.000
_cell.length_c   1.000
_cell.angle_alpha   90.00
_cell.angle_beta   90.00
_cell.angle_gamma   90.00
#
_symmetry.space_group_name_H-M   'P 1'
#
loop_
_entity.id
_entity.type
_entity.pdbx_description
1 polymer ?
#
loop_
_entity_poly.entity_id
_entity_poly.type
_entity_poly.pdbx_seq_one_letter_code
_entity_poly.pdbx_strand_id
1 'polypeptide(L)' 'MAGWGDDPELERLRELVDSGWEVTEISEDAKAAGGPADTVTVTKDGETVAVTSDHLAFHRYVEYLREERDG' A
#
# COMPACT_ATOMS: atom_id res chain seq x y z
N MET A 1 13.80 -13.28 -9.63
CA MET A 1 12.72 -12.30 -9.47
C MET A 1 13.34 -11.09 -8.80
N ALA A 2 13.47 -9.97 -9.51
CA ALA A 2 14.13 -8.78 -8.97
C ALA A 2 13.32 -8.28 -7.76
N GLY A 3 13.95 -8.26 -6.59
CA GLY A 3 13.30 -8.05 -5.31
C GLY A 3 12.69 -6.66 -5.20
N TRP A 4 11.38 -6.62 -4.96
CA TRP A 4 10.65 -5.43 -4.54
C TRP A 4 10.91 -5.09 -3.07
N GLY A 5 12.13 -5.34 -2.57
CA GLY A 5 12.44 -5.30 -1.14
C GLY A 5 11.68 -6.35 -0.33
N ASP A 6 12.26 -6.79 0.78
CA ASP A 6 11.60 -7.70 1.71
C ASP A 6 10.71 -6.88 2.69
N ASP A 7 9.75 -6.12 2.15
CA ASP A 7 8.77 -5.41 2.97
C ASP A 7 7.53 -6.29 3.19
N PRO A 8 7.31 -6.81 4.42
CA PRO A 8 6.17 -7.67 4.70
C PRO A 8 4.82 -6.95 4.54
N GLU A 9 4.76 -5.63 4.73
CA GLU A 9 3.52 -4.88 4.55
C GLU A 9 3.19 -4.71 3.06
N LEU A 10 4.20 -4.57 2.19
CA LEU A 10 4.01 -4.61 0.74
C LEU A 10 3.51 -5.98 0.27
N GLU A 11 4.11 -7.06 0.76
CA GLU A 11 3.66 -8.42 0.46
C GLU A 11 2.19 -8.60 0.86
N ARG A 12 1.84 -8.21 2.08
CA ARG A 12 0.47 -8.24 2.59
C ARG A 12 -0.50 -7.41 1.74
N LEU A 13 -0.14 -6.18 1.37
CA LEU A 13 -0.99 -5.33 0.54
C LEU A 13 -1.25 -5.97 -0.82
N ARG A 14 -0.22 -6.55 -1.44
CA ARG A 14 -0.35 -7.25 -2.73
C ARG A 14 -1.24 -8.47 -2.62
N GLU A 15 -1.10 -9.27 -1.57
CA GLU A 15 -1.97 -10.42 -1.30
C GLU A 15 -3.44 -10.01 -1.13
N LEU A 16 -3.71 -8.89 -0.44
CA LEU A 16 -5.06 -8.34 -0.29
C LEU A 16 -5.64 -7.95 -1.66
N VAL A 17 -4.90 -7.17 -2.45
CA VAL A 17 -5.33 -6.75 -3.81
C VAL A 17 -5.54 -7.96 -4.72
N ASP A 18 -4.61 -8.92 -4.75
CA ASP A 18 -4.72 -10.17 -5.53
C ASP A 18 -5.92 -11.03 -5.09
N SER A 19 -6.28 -10.95 -3.80
CA SER A 19 -7.48 -11.60 -3.25
C SER A 19 -8.78 -10.85 -3.54
N GLY A 20 -8.74 -9.77 -4.31
CA GLY A 20 -9.89 -8.98 -4.72
C GLY A 20 -10.34 -7.94 -3.69
N TRP A 21 -9.45 -7.49 -2.80
CA TRP A 21 -9.71 -6.30 -2.00
C TRP A 21 -9.52 -5.04 -2.83
N GLU A 22 -10.42 -4.07 -2.67
CA GLU A 22 -10.37 -2.82 -3.41
C GLU A 22 -9.65 -1.74 -2.60
N VAL A 23 -8.72 -1.02 -3.22
CA VAL A 23 -8.10 0.16 -2.62
C VAL A 23 -9.12 1.28 -2.57
N THR A 24 -9.44 1.76 -1.38
CA THR A 24 -10.45 2.81 -1.15
C THR A 24 -9.81 4.15 -0.82
N GLU A 25 -8.70 4.17 -0.09
CA GLU A 25 -7.98 5.38 0.30
C GLU A 25 -6.47 5.16 0.28
N ILE A 26 -5.73 6.21 -0.09
CA ILE A 26 -4.28 6.26 0.02
C ILE A 26 -3.93 7.57 0.72
N SER A 27 -3.13 7.50 1.77
CA SER A 27 -2.64 8.66 2.50
C SER A 27 -1.12 8.57 2.69
N GLU A 28 -0.46 9.73 2.72
CA GLU A 28 0.99 9.86 2.94
C GLU A 28 1.22 10.70 4.19
N ASP A 29 2.11 10.24 5.07
CA ASP A 29 2.63 11.00 6.20
C ASP A 29 4.13 11.23 6.04
N ALA A 30 4.48 12.35 5.41
CA ALA A 30 5.87 12.78 5.22
C ALA A 30 6.62 13.10 6.53
N LYS A 31 5.95 13.14 7.68
CA LYS A 31 6.52 13.52 8.98
C LYS A 31 6.37 12.43 10.05
N ALA A 32 6.02 11.20 9.67
CA ALA A 32 5.91 10.10 10.60
C ALA A 32 7.24 9.90 11.36
N ALA A 33 7.14 9.44 12.62
CA ALA A 33 8.26 9.42 13.57
C ALA A 33 9.45 8.54 13.12
N GLY A 34 9.23 7.60 12.18
CA GLY A 34 10.26 6.74 11.57
C GLY A 34 10.81 7.24 10.23
N GLY A 35 10.24 8.30 9.66
CA GLY A 35 10.45 8.73 8.27
C GLY A 35 9.12 8.80 7.51
N PRO A 36 9.11 9.28 6.25
CA PRO A 36 7.92 9.29 5.41
C PRO A 36 7.30 7.89 5.29
N ALA A 37 5.99 7.79 5.51
CA ALA A 37 5.27 6.53 5.40
C ALA A 37 3.97 6.71 4.61
N ASP A 38 3.60 5.68 3.85
CA ASP A 38 2.32 5.63 3.14
C ASP A 38 1.38 4.66 3.85
N THR A 39 0.09 4.98 3.82
CA THR A 39 -0.99 4.11 4.29
C THR A 39 -2.00 3.90 3.18
N VAL A 40 -2.27 2.63 2.88
CA VAL A 40 -3.30 2.20 1.94
C VAL A 40 -4.43 1.54 2.70
N THR A 41 -5.64 2.06 2.53
CA THR A 41 -6.86 1.45 3.03
C THR A 41 -7.47 0.61 1.92
N VAL A 42 -7.75 -0.66 2.23
CA VAL A 42 -8.45 -1.58 1.35
C VAL A 42 -9.74 -2.07 1.99
N THR A 43 -10.75 -2.34 1.16
CA THR A 43 -12.06 -2.81 1.59
C THR A 43 -12.51 -4.02 0.78
N LYS A 44 -13.15 -5.00 1.45
CA LYS A 44 -13.81 -6.13 0.82
C LYS A 44 -14.95 -6.62 1.70
N ASP A 45 -16.10 -6.92 1.10
CA ASP A 45 -17.26 -7.49 1.81
C ASP A 45 -17.70 -6.70 3.07
N GLY A 46 -17.49 -5.38 3.07
CA GLY A 46 -17.78 -4.48 4.20
C GLY A 46 -16.71 -4.46 5.30
N GLU A 47 -15.64 -5.22 5.18
CA GLU A 47 -14.46 -5.17 6.04
C GLU A 47 -13.43 -4.17 5.48
N THR A 48 -12.77 -3.42 6.36
CA THR A 48 -11.75 -2.43 6.00
C THR A 48 -10.46 -2.68 6.75
N VAL A 49 -9.35 -2.69 6.03
CA VAL A 49 -7.99 -2.88 6.56
C VAL A 49 -7.10 -1.74 6.08
N ALA A 50 -6.31 -1.17 6.98
CA ALA A 50 -5.25 -0.22 6.65
C ALA A 50 -3.89 -0.93 6.71
N VAL A 51 -3.06 -0.71 5.69
CA VAL A 51 -1.69 -1.20 5.59
C VAL A 51 -0.76 -0.01 5.48
N THR A 52 0.21 0.10 6.39
CA THR A 52 1.13 1.25 6.49
C THR A 52 2.58 0.78 6.43
N SER A 53 3.42 1.46 5.66
CA SER A 53 4.85 1.16 5.59
C SER A 53 5.66 2.42 5.22
N ASP A 54 6.87 2.52 5.77
CA ASP A 54 7.88 3.53 5.43
C ASP A 54 8.92 3.01 4.42
N HIS A 55 8.72 1.78 3.92
CA HIS A 55 9.67 1.15 3.01
C HIS A 55 9.56 1.71 1.59
N LEU A 56 10.70 2.01 0.96
CA LEU A 56 10.76 2.60 -0.38
C LEU A 56 10.02 1.80 -1.45
N ALA A 57 10.02 0.47 -1.34
CA ALA A 57 9.30 -0.37 -2.29
C ALA A 57 7.78 -0.30 -2.13
N PHE A 58 7.30 -0.13 -0.89
CA PHE A 58 5.89 0.13 -0.62
C PHE A 58 5.47 1.43 -1.28
N HIS A 59 6.21 2.51 -1.03
CA HIS A 59 5.97 3.81 -1.65
C HIS A 59 5.84 3.73 -3.17
N ARG A 60 6.78 3.05 -3.84
CA ARG A 60 6.74 2.87 -5.31
C ARG A 60 5.49 2.11 -5.78
N TYR A 61 5.04 1.13 -5.01
CA TYR A 61 3.83 0.39 -5.32
C TYR A 61 2.57 1.24 -5.10
N VAL A 62 2.55 2.06 -4.05
CA VAL A 62 1.49 3.04 -3.80
C VAL A 62 1.37 4.03 -4.94
N GLU A 63 2.49 4.55 -5.45
CA GLU A 63 2.48 5.45 -6.62
C GLU A 63 1.93 4.77 -7.87
N TYR A 64 2.31 3.50 -8.13
CA TYR A 64 1.70 2.71 -9.21
C TYR A 64 0.17 2.57 -9.02
N LEU A 65 -0.31 2.30 -7.81
CA LEU A 65 -1.75 2.22 -7.53
C LEU A 65 -2.48 3.55 -7.72
N ARG A 66 -1.82 4.69 -7.45
CA ARG A 66 -2.37 6.03 -7.73
C ARG A 66 -2.50 6.25 -9.23
N GLU A 67 -1.47 5.93 -10.00
CA GLU A 67 -1.48 6.06 -11.46
C GLU A 67 -2.57 5.22 -12.11
N GLU A 68 -2.77 3.97 -11.67
CA GLU A 68 -3.81 3.07 -12.21
C GLU A 68 -5.24 3.50 -11.85
N ARG A 69 -5.44 4.27 -10.76
CA ARG A 69 -6.76 4.80 -10.37
C ARG A 69 -7.15 6.07 -11.14
N ASP A 70 -6.16 6.85 -11.56
CA ASP A 70 -6.36 8.13 -12.24
C ASP A 70 -6.38 8.02 -13.79
N GLY A 71 -6.03 6.84 -14.34
CA GLY A 71 -6.01 6.53 -15.78
C GLY A 71 -7.29 5.85 -16.30
#